data_AF-A0A957TJB6-F1
#
_entry.id   AF-A0A957TJB6-F1
#
_cell.length_a   1.000
_cell.length_b   1.000
_cell.length_c   1.000
_cell.angle_alpha   90.00
_cell.angle_beta   90.00
_cell.angle_gamma   90.00
#
_symmetry.space_group_name_H-M   'P 1'
#
loop_
_entity.id
_entity.type
_entity.pdbx_description
1 polymer ?
#
loop_
_entity_poly.entity_id
_entity_poly.type
_entity_poly.pdbx_seq_one_letter_code
_entity_poly.pdbx_strand_id
1 'polypeptide(L)'
;MQEAFDWLKPSPFWAPNGADLSQGTFYRPAILDYATDDFVEAFLAEAGAPSADSLARRALRNSSEEPFKLYQPAHGRFYLLCATLSCRQPGLPDREVRLAEKESTYYVLRRVTGNGEYGWIAEGAQAGWQPVGPNPRVVLTGEERQPMFRAPTGTQRELRYAYIPTTSRGSGLGDLSDLPAEVIETVIGEPPPPDDLRLFALESRFLAQVQPSSGTSPLLEADAANAQRLSIYLLFDLLDYVDTFLPATAQHLAGDTTVAITAAESA
;
A
#
# COMPACT_ATOMS: atom_id res chain seq x y z
N MET A 1 24.74 26.37 14.88
CA MET A 1 23.42 27.00 14.72
C MET A 1 22.55 25.96 14.06
N GLN A 2 21.52 25.43 14.72
CA GLN A 2 20.62 24.45 14.08
C GLN A 2 19.82 25.21 13.01
N GLU A 3 20.04 24.88 11.74
CA GLU A 3 19.21 25.39 10.66
C GLU A 3 17.79 24.88 10.85
N ALA A 4 16.83 25.80 10.94
CA ALA A 4 15.42 25.44 11.01
C ALA A 4 14.91 25.11 9.61
N PHE A 5 14.15 24.03 9.49
CA PHE A 5 13.60 23.53 8.23
C PHE A 5 12.18 23.03 8.44
N ASP A 6 11.40 23.00 7.36
CA ASP A 6 10.02 22.57 7.39
C ASP A 6 9.70 21.69 6.17
N TRP A 7 8.72 20.82 6.33
CA TRP A 7 8.07 20.11 5.23
C TRP A 7 6.96 20.99 4.66
N LEU A 8 7.04 21.26 3.37
CA LEU A 8 6.16 22.14 2.64
C LEU A 8 5.39 21.38 1.57
N LYS A 9 4.34 22.03 1.06
CA LYS A 9 3.65 21.63 -0.16
C LYS A 9 4.67 21.37 -1.28
N PRO A 10 4.44 20.39 -2.18
CA PRO A 10 5.31 20.16 -3.33
C PRO A 10 5.64 21.46 -4.08
N SER A 11 6.92 21.70 -4.34
CA SER A 11 7.39 22.90 -5.02
C SER A 11 6.77 23.15 -6.41
N PRO A 12 6.35 22.14 -7.21
CA PRO A 12 5.60 22.41 -8.43
C PRO A 12 4.25 23.10 -8.19
N PHE A 13 3.69 23.04 -6.97
CA PHE A 13 2.40 23.62 -6.64
C PHE A 13 2.50 25.02 -6.04
N TRP A 14 3.70 25.59 -5.94
CA TRP A 14 3.91 26.91 -5.34
C TRP A 14 3.43 28.01 -6.29
N ALA A 15 2.83 29.06 -5.73
CA ALA A 15 2.45 30.20 -6.55
C ALA A 15 3.73 30.93 -7.01
N PRO A 16 3.85 31.33 -8.30
CA PRO A 16 5.06 31.99 -8.80
C PRO A 16 5.42 33.30 -8.07
N ASN A 17 4.42 33.97 -7.50
CA ASN A 17 4.57 35.21 -6.73
C ASN A 17 4.60 34.98 -5.20
N GLY A 18 4.60 33.72 -4.74
CA GLY A 18 4.55 33.38 -3.32
C GLY A 18 3.24 33.75 -2.62
N ALA A 19 2.14 33.97 -3.36
CA ALA A 19 0.85 34.33 -2.77
C ALA A 19 0.27 33.23 -1.85
N ASP A 20 0.76 32.01 -1.96
CA ASP A 20 0.36 30.87 -1.14
C ASP A 20 1.19 30.72 0.14
N LEU A 21 2.32 31.43 0.32
CA LEU A 21 3.21 31.30 1.47
C LEU A 21 2.52 31.58 2.83
N SER A 22 1.50 32.43 2.82
CA SER A 22 0.71 32.77 4.00
C SER A 22 -0.44 31.79 4.26
N GLN A 23 -0.72 30.88 3.33
CA GLN A 23 -1.83 29.93 3.45
C GLN A 23 -1.39 28.72 4.28
N GLY A 24 -2.26 28.26 5.19
CA GLY A 24 -1.99 27.06 5.97
C GLY A 24 -1.79 25.79 5.13
N THR A 25 -2.33 25.76 3.91
CA THR A 25 -2.14 24.68 2.92
C THR A 25 -0.71 24.62 2.38
N PHE A 26 0.07 25.69 2.49
CA PHE A 26 1.48 25.71 2.08
C PHE A 26 2.36 24.81 2.94
N TYR A 27 1.98 24.59 4.20
CA TYR A 27 2.71 23.75 5.16
C TYR A 27 2.12 22.33 5.23
N ARG A 28 1.53 21.86 4.14
CA ARG A 28 0.92 20.53 4.05
C ARG A 28 1.45 19.77 2.84
N PRO A 29 1.80 18.49 3.00
CA PRO A 29 2.13 17.65 1.87
C PRO A 29 0.89 17.42 0.98
N ALA A 30 1.10 16.94 -0.23
CA ALA A 30 0.03 16.53 -1.12
C ALA A 30 -0.02 15.00 -1.25
N ILE A 31 -1.21 14.45 -1.46
CA ILE A 31 -1.42 13.06 -1.84
C ILE A 31 -1.84 13.05 -3.31
N LEU A 32 -1.19 12.22 -4.12
CA LEU A 32 -1.46 12.06 -5.55
C LEU A 32 -2.11 10.69 -5.80
N ASP A 33 -3.14 10.64 -6.65
CA ASP A 33 -3.84 9.41 -7.07
C ASP A 33 -3.43 9.00 -8.49
N TYR A 34 -3.07 7.72 -8.66
CA TYR A 34 -2.76 7.07 -9.92
C TYR A 34 -3.61 5.81 -10.11
N ALA A 35 -3.93 5.51 -11.37
CA ALA A 35 -4.88 4.46 -11.73
C ALA A 35 -4.22 3.21 -12.36
N THR A 36 -2.89 3.19 -12.44
CA THR A 36 -2.12 2.24 -13.25
C THR A 36 -0.87 1.80 -12.50
N ASP A 37 -0.36 0.62 -12.83
CA ASP A 37 0.79 0.01 -12.14
C ASP A 37 2.11 0.72 -12.44
N ASP A 38 2.19 1.46 -13.56
CA ASP A 38 3.31 2.32 -13.95
C ASP A 38 3.29 3.70 -13.26
N PHE A 39 2.62 3.81 -12.11
CA PHE A 39 2.37 5.08 -11.43
C PHE A 39 3.65 5.82 -11.04
N VAL A 40 4.75 5.10 -10.75
CA VAL A 40 6.02 5.72 -10.37
C VAL A 40 6.66 6.38 -11.59
N GLU A 41 6.71 5.68 -12.72
CA GLU A 41 7.22 6.20 -13.99
C GLU A 41 6.39 7.39 -14.46
N ALA A 42 5.05 7.27 -14.40
CA ALA A 42 4.14 8.36 -14.70
C ALA A 42 4.36 9.57 -13.79
N PHE A 43 4.51 9.35 -12.48
CA PHE A 43 4.82 10.40 -11.51
C PHE A 43 6.15 11.10 -11.82
N LEU A 44 7.22 10.35 -12.07
CA LEU A 44 8.54 10.93 -12.35
C LEU A 44 8.54 11.75 -13.64
N ALA A 45 7.84 11.27 -14.68
CA ALA A 45 7.66 12.02 -15.92
C ALA A 45 6.85 13.31 -15.70
N GLU A 46 5.76 13.24 -14.93
CA GLU A 46 4.92 14.41 -14.60
C GLU A 46 5.64 15.42 -13.70
N ALA A 47 6.44 14.96 -12.74
CA ALA A 47 7.21 15.81 -11.83
C ALA A 47 8.36 16.53 -12.55
N GLY A 48 9.03 15.84 -13.48
CA GLY A 48 10.10 16.39 -14.32
C GLY A 48 9.61 17.34 -15.42
N ALA A 49 8.31 17.41 -15.68
CA ALA A 49 7.75 18.28 -16.71
C ALA A 49 7.91 19.77 -16.35
N PRO A 50 8.08 20.67 -17.35
CA PRO A 50 8.18 22.12 -17.09
C PRO A 50 6.92 22.73 -16.47
N SER A 51 5.74 22.17 -16.77
CA SER A 51 4.48 22.58 -16.17
C SER A 51 4.04 21.59 -15.09
N ALA A 52 3.55 22.12 -13.98
CA ALA A 52 2.98 21.34 -12.88
C ALA A 52 1.53 20.88 -13.13
N ASP A 53 0.90 21.25 -14.25
CA ASP A 53 -0.54 21.02 -14.48
C ASP A 53 -0.91 19.54 -14.42
N SER A 54 -0.11 18.66 -15.04
CA SER A 54 -0.36 17.21 -15.00
C SER A 54 -0.30 16.68 -13.58
N LEU A 55 0.76 17.02 -12.84
CA LEU A 55 0.94 16.62 -11.46
C LEU A 55 -0.17 17.18 -10.55
N ALA A 56 -0.59 18.43 -10.78
CA ALA A 56 -1.62 19.10 -10.01
C ALA A 56 -3.03 18.53 -10.23
N ARG A 57 -3.26 17.83 -11.36
CA ARG A 57 -4.48 17.05 -11.61
C ARG A 57 -4.53 15.74 -10.82
N ARG A 58 -3.37 15.18 -10.45
CA ARG A 58 -3.28 13.97 -9.61
C ARG A 58 -3.54 14.26 -8.14
N ALA A 59 -3.31 15.50 -7.70
CA ALA A 59 -3.44 15.89 -6.31
C ALA A 59 -4.89 15.74 -5.82
N LEU A 60 -5.07 14.95 -4.77
CA LEU A 60 -6.34 14.83 -4.07
C LEU A 60 -6.72 16.19 -3.45
N ARG A 61 -7.93 16.67 -3.75
CA ARG A 61 -8.46 17.95 -3.26
C ARG A 61 -9.67 17.68 -2.38
N ASN A 62 -9.62 18.13 -1.13
CA ASN A 62 -10.74 17.93 -0.24
C ASN A 62 -11.69 19.11 -0.41
N SER A 63 -12.82 18.88 -1.06
CA SER A 63 -13.90 19.86 -1.14
C SER A 63 -14.93 19.70 -0.02
N SER A 64 -14.77 18.66 0.81
CA SER A 64 -15.68 18.31 1.92
C SER A 64 -14.91 18.26 3.25
N GLU A 65 -15.62 18.25 4.37
CA GLU A 65 -15.00 17.98 5.68
C GLU A 65 -14.76 16.48 5.93
N GLU A 66 -15.15 15.61 4.98
CA GLU A 66 -14.98 14.16 5.12
C GLU A 66 -13.54 13.72 4.81
N PRO A 67 -13.04 12.69 5.52
CA PRO A 67 -11.73 12.11 5.22
C PRO A 67 -11.76 11.39 3.87
N PHE A 68 -10.65 11.45 3.13
CA PHE A 68 -10.51 10.69 1.89
C PHE A 68 -10.47 9.19 2.17
N LYS A 69 -11.31 8.44 1.46
CA LYS A 69 -11.18 6.99 1.38
C LYS A 69 -10.11 6.63 0.33
N LEU A 70 -9.05 5.97 0.78
CA LEU A 70 -8.03 5.40 -0.10
C LEU A 70 -8.38 3.95 -0.42
N TYR A 71 -8.19 3.54 -1.68
CA TYR A 71 -8.47 2.20 -2.16
C TYR A 71 -7.21 1.35 -2.26
N GLN A 72 -7.35 0.03 -2.21
CA GLN A 72 -6.20 -0.88 -2.36
C GLN A 72 -5.71 -0.93 -3.81
N PRO A 73 -4.41 -1.23 -4.04
CA PRO A 73 -3.85 -1.51 -5.37
C PRO A 73 -4.65 -2.50 -6.20
N ALA A 74 -5.29 -3.50 -5.56
CA ALA A 74 -6.18 -4.45 -6.22
C ALA A 74 -7.36 -3.80 -6.97
N HIS A 75 -7.70 -2.55 -6.66
CA HIS A 75 -8.70 -1.75 -7.38
C HIS A 75 -8.10 -0.86 -8.49
N GLY A 76 -6.81 -1.01 -8.81
CA GLY A 76 -6.10 -0.13 -9.74
C GLY A 76 -6.00 1.30 -9.21
N ARG A 77 -5.62 1.45 -7.94
CA ARG A 77 -5.51 2.73 -7.22
C ARG A 77 -4.22 2.78 -6.43
N PHE A 78 -3.38 3.77 -6.72
CA PHE A 78 -2.06 3.93 -6.14
C PHE A 78 -1.90 5.36 -5.64
N TYR A 79 -1.36 5.50 -4.42
CA TYR A 79 -1.25 6.80 -3.78
C TYR A 79 0.20 7.14 -3.44
N LEU A 80 0.62 8.34 -3.84
CA LEU A 80 1.92 8.89 -3.50
C LEU A 80 1.74 10.10 -2.58
N LEU A 81 2.42 10.09 -1.44
CA LEU A 81 2.66 11.28 -0.63
C LEU A 81 3.79 12.09 -1.29
N CYS A 82 3.64 13.40 -1.40
CA CYS A 82 4.65 14.30 -1.96
C CYS A 82 4.81 15.55 -1.09
N ALA A 83 6.05 15.97 -0.88
CA ALA A 83 6.41 17.17 -0.11
C ALA A 83 7.76 17.72 -0.54
N THR A 84 8.02 19.00 -0.25
CA THR A 84 9.35 19.62 -0.41
C THR A 84 9.94 19.89 0.97
N LEU A 85 11.20 19.53 1.16
CA LEU A 85 11.95 19.82 2.38
C LEU A 85 12.77 21.09 2.13
N SER A 86 12.48 22.18 2.86
CA SER A 86 13.16 23.46 2.67
C SER A 86 13.64 24.08 3.98
N CYS A 87 14.73 24.85 3.89
CA CYS A 87 15.20 25.68 4.99
C CYS A 87 14.28 26.89 5.19
N ARG A 88 14.11 27.33 6.43
CA ARG A 88 13.35 28.55 6.80
C ARG A 88 14.17 29.82 6.54
N GLN A 89 14.65 29.97 5.32
CA GLN A 89 15.44 31.10 4.86
C GLN A 89 14.71 31.79 3.69
N PRO A 90 14.94 33.10 3.46
CA PRO A 90 14.39 33.79 2.28
C PRO A 90 14.71 33.02 1.00
N GLY A 91 13.70 32.84 0.14
CA GLY A 91 13.80 32.03 -1.08
C GLY A 91 13.54 30.53 -0.90
N LEU A 92 13.36 30.07 0.34
CA LEU A 92 13.05 28.68 0.70
C LEU A 92 13.96 27.69 -0.04
N PRO A 93 15.30 27.79 0.11
CA PRO A 93 16.19 26.86 -0.56
C PRO A 93 15.91 25.44 -0.07
N ASP A 94 16.04 24.48 -0.97
CA ASP A 94 15.84 23.07 -0.63
C ASP A 94 16.90 22.63 0.40
N ARG A 95 16.47 21.85 1.38
CA ARG A 95 17.38 21.32 2.40
C ARG A 95 18.00 20.02 1.90
N GLU A 96 19.31 20.00 1.84
CA GLU A 96 20.05 18.76 1.59
C GLU A 96 20.01 17.83 2.80
N VAL A 97 19.76 16.54 2.56
CA VAL A 97 19.82 15.50 3.59
C VAL A 97 21.25 14.96 3.67
N ARG A 98 21.90 15.20 4.81
CA ARG A 98 23.30 14.85 5.06
C ARG A 98 23.42 13.41 5.53
N LEU A 99 23.55 12.50 4.56
CA LEU A 99 23.67 11.06 4.84
C LEU A 99 24.89 10.71 5.70
N ALA A 100 25.99 11.46 5.57
CA ALA A 100 27.19 11.31 6.41
C ALA A 100 26.91 11.57 7.90
N GLU A 101 25.89 12.37 8.21
CA GLU A 101 25.41 12.64 9.57
C GLU A 101 24.25 11.72 9.98
N LYS A 102 23.99 10.66 9.20
CA LYS A 102 22.88 9.71 9.38
C LYS A 102 21.50 10.36 9.30
N GLU A 103 21.38 11.50 8.61
CA GLU A 103 20.08 12.08 8.31
C GLU A 103 19.32 11.19 7.31
N SER A 104 18.00 11.10 7.47
CA SER A 104 17.11 10.38 6.57
C SER A 104 15.75 11.07 6.49
N THR A 105 15.00 10.79 5.42
CA THR A 105 13.65 11.32 5.21
C THR A 105 12.64 10.20 5.20
N TYR A 106 11.61 10.36 6.00
CA TYR A 106 10.55 9.39 6.16
C TYR A 106 9.25 10.11 6.51
N TYR A 107 8.14 9.40 6.35
CA TYR A 107 6.86 9.78 6.93
C TYR A 107 6.35 8.67 7.85
N VAL A 108 5.37 8.99 8.69
CA VAL A 108 4.71 8.04 9.59
C VAL A 108 3.22 8.03 9.30
N LEU A 109 2.58 6.87 9.44
CA LEU A 109 1.13 6.76 9.40
C LEU A 109 0.60 6.74 10.82
N ARG A 110 -0.40 7.60 11.06
CA ARG A 110 -1.05 7.70 12.36
C ARG A 110 -2.53 7.49 12.24
N ARG A 111 -3.05 6.76 13.22
CA ARG A 111 -4.48 6.59 13.39
C ARG A 111 -5.00 7.73 14.25
N VAL A 112 -5.89 8.54 13.68
CA VAL A 112 -6.62 9.58 14.41
C VAL A 112 -7.97 9.01 14.83
N THR A 113 -8.29 9.11 16.10
CA THR A 113 -9.62 8.78 16.64
C THR A 113 -10.12 9.96 17.47
N GLY A 114 -11.41 9.97 17.83
CA GLY A 114 -11.95 11.01 18.72
C GLY A 114 -11.21 11.15 20.07
N ASN A 115 -10.44 10.13 20.47
CA ASN A 115 -9.69 10.08 21.72
C ASN A 115 -8.21 10.48 21.57
N GLY A 116 -7.74 10.81 20.37
CA GLY A 116 -6.37 11.24 20.12
C GLY A 116 -5.70 10.57 18.91
N GLU A 117 -4.41 10.85 18.75
CA GLU A 117 -3.54 10.27 17.72
C GLU A 117 -2.78 9.05 18.24
N TYR A 118 -2.61 8.05 17.39
CA TYR A 118 -1.89 6.82 17.69
C TYR A 118 -0.85 6.53 16.61
N GLY A 119 0.37 6.22 17.02
CA GLY A 119 1.47 5.78 16.14
C GLY A 119 1.57 4.26 16.16
N TRP A 120 1.95 3.66 15.03
CA TRP A 120 2.15 2.21 14.94
C TRP A 120 3.61 1.86 15.27
N ILE A 121 3.82 0.93 16.21
CA ILE A 121 5.12 0.32 16.48
C ILE A 121 5.09 -1.10 15.90
N ALA A 122 6.01 -1.41 14.98
CA ALA A 122 5.98 -2.67 14.24
C ALA A 122 6.54 -3.87 15.03
N GLU A 123 7.49 -3.64 15.95
CA GLU A 123 8.28 -4.72 16.57
C GLU A 123 8.49 -4.49 18.07
N GLY A 124 8.69 -5.60 18.80
CA GLY A 124 9.00 -5.61 20.23
C GLY A 124 7.78 -5.73 21.14
N ALA A 125 8.01 -5.72 22.45
CA ALA A 125 6.96 -5.92 23.47
C ALA A 125 5.87 -4.83 23.49
N GLN A 126 6.08 -3.72 22.79
CA GLN A 126 5.14 -2.60 22.66
C GLN A 126 4.57 -2.49 21.24
N ALA A 127 4.71 -3.53 20.41
CA ALA A 127 4.15 -3.56 19.07
C ALA A 127 2.63 -3.29 19.10
N GLY A 128 2.14 -2.55 18.12
CA GLY A 128 0.75 -2.12 18.03
C GLY A 128 0.56 -0.60 18.00
N TRP A 129 -0.70 -0.17 18.12
CA TRP A 129 -1.08 1.24 18.18
C TRP A 129 -0.80 1.82 19.56
N GLN A 130 0.10 2.78 19.64
CA GLN A 130 0.48 3.46 20.87
C GLN A 130 0.03 4.91 20.85
N PRO A 131 -0.48 5.46 21.97
CA PRO A 131 -0.93 6.84 22.04
C PRO A 131 0.24 7.79 21.81
N VAL A 132 0.06 8.74 20.88
CA VAL A 132 0.96 9.86 20.73
C VAL A 132 0.62 10.88 21.81
N GLY A 133 1.64 11.40 22.49
CA GLY A 133 1.48 12.43 23.50
C GLY A 133 0.87 13.73 22.93
N PRO A 134 0.72 14.78 23.76
CA PRO A 134 0.05 16.02 23.37
C PRO A 134 0.74 16.80 22.23
N ASN A 135 1.99 16.46 21.91
CA ASN A 135 2.71 17.05 20.79
C ASN A 135 2.80 16.06 19.61
N PRO A 136 1.95 16.22 18.58
CA PRO A 136 1.95 15.32 17.43
C PRO A 136 3.20 15.48 16.55
N ARG A 137 4.08 16.46 16.79
CA ARG A 137 5.36 16.55 16.06
C ARG A 137 6.43 15.59 16.60
N VAL A 138 6.21 14.98 17.76
CA VAL A 138 7.12 14.00 18.34
C VAL A 138 6.80 12.62 17.76
N VAL A 139 7.82 11.97 17.21
CA VAL A 139 7.76 10.58 16.71
C VAL A 139 8.05 9.64 17.87
N LEU A 140 7.26 8.58 18.03
CA LEU A 140 7.46 7.59 19.10
C LEU A 140 8.76 6.81 18.86
N THR A 141 9.37 6.32 19.94
CA THR A 141 10.51 5.40 19.82
C THR A 141 10.02 4.09 19.21
N GLY A 142 10.57 3.70 18.06
CA GLY A 142 10.12 2.52 17.32
C GLY A 142 8.87 2.72 16.45
N GLU A 143 8.35 3.96 16.32
CA GLU A 143 7.26 4.25 15.37
C GLU A 143 7.69 3.86 13.95
N GLU A 144 6.81 3.20 13.22
CA GLU A 144 7.11 2.74 11.86
C GLU A 144 7.37 3.93 10.93
N ARG A 145 8.52 3.90 10.25
CA ARG A 145 8.98 4.95 9.34
C ARG A 145 8.94 4.44 7.91
N GLN A 146 8.12 5.08 7.09
CA GLN A 146 8.05 4.80 5.66
C GLN A 146 9.04 5.72 4.92
N PRO A 147 9.97 5.16 4.13
CA PRO A 147 11.03 5.96 3.50
C PRO A 147 10.46 6.92 2.44
N MET A 148 11.07 8.09 2.32
CA MET A 148 10.82 9.02 1.23
C MET A 148 11.98 9.07 0.25
N PHE A 149 11.65 9.04 -1.04
CA PHE A 149 12.58 9.08 -2.17
C PHE A 149 12.65 10.49 -2.76
N ARG A 150 13.70 10.75 -3.54
CA ARG A 150 13.91 12.03 -4.24
C ARG A 150 13.40 11.93 -5.68
N ALA A 151 12.75 12.99 -6.14
CA ALA A 151 12.41 13.20 -7.54
C ALA A 151 12.86 14.60 -7.98
N PRO A 152 13.57 14.74 -9.11
CA PRO A 152 13.84 16.06 -9.67
C PRO A 152 12.53 16.67 -10.18
N THR A 153 12.42 17.99 -10.10
CA THR A 153 11.31 18.73 -10.71
C THR A 153 11.76 19.51 -11.94
N GLY A 154 10.82 19.83 -12.84
CA GLY A 154 11.06 20.76 -13.94
C GLY A 154 11.50 22.17 -13.50
N THR A 155 11.33 22.50 -12.21
CA THR A 155 11.73 23.78 -11.60
C THR A 155 13.12 23.78 -10.97
N GLN A 156 13.93 22.74 -11.24
CA GLN A 156 15.26 22.53 -10.61
C GLN A 156 15.22 22.46 -9.08
N ARG A 157 14.05 22.12 -8.51
CA ARG A 157 13.88 21.88 -7.08
C ARG A 157 13.80 20.38 -6.81
N GLU A 158 14.01 20.02 -5.57
CA GLU A 158 13.88 18.66 -5.10
C GLU A 158 12.47 18.41 -4.54
N LEU A 159 11.83 17.36 -5.05
CA LEU A 159 10.60 16.82 -4.51
C LEU A 159 10.90 15.54 -3.75
N ARG A 160 10.27 15.35 -2.58
CA ARG A 160 10.28 14.09 -1.85
C ARG A 160 8.95 13.40 -2.04
N TYR A 161 8.99 12.10 -2.33
CA TYR A 161 7.78 11.31 -2.50
C TYR A 161 7.88 9.96 -1.81
N ALA A 162 6.75 9.38 -1.46
CA ALA A 162 6.68 8.03 -0.90
C ALA A 162 5.34 7.36 -1.22
N TYR A 163 5.35 6.05 -1.34
CA TYR A 163 4.14 5.26 -1.51
C TYR A 163 3.35 5.19 -0.20
N ILE A 164 2.02 5.35 -0.28
CA ILE A 164 1.11 5.19 0.86
C ILE A 164 0.51 3.78 0.84
N PRO A 165 0.90 2.88 1.76
CA PRO A 165 0.28 1.58 1.86
C PRO A 165 -1.15 1.71 2.38
N THR A 166 -2.09 1.13 1.64
CA THR A 166 -3.52 1.09 1.99
C THR A 166 -3.96 -0.27 2.52
N THR A 167 -3.04 -1.23 2.58
CA THR A 167 -3.21 -2.53 3.21
C THR A 167 -2.49 -2.51 4.55
N SER A 168 -3.09 -3.08 5.59
CA SER A 168 -2.36 -3.23 6.85
C SER A 168 -1.26 -4.27 6.65
N ARG A 169 -0.05 -4.01 7.15
CA ARG A 169 1.03 -5.00 7.10
C ARG A 169 0.69 -6.28 7.89
N GLY A 170 -0.32 -6.23 8.77
CA GLY A 170 -0.85 -7.38 9.52
C GLY A 170 -2.08 -8.07 8.90
N SER A 171 -2.47 -7.75 7.66
CA SER A 171 -3.61 -8.40 7.00
C SER A 171 -3.29 -8.95 5.61
N GLY A 172 -2.00 -9.03 5.24
CA GLY A 172 -1.53 -9.60 3.98
C GLY A 172 -1.20 -11.10 4.02
N LEU A 173 -1.01 -11.64 5.21
CA LEU A 173 -0.98 -13.06 5.55
C LEU A 173 -1.62 -13.12 6.95
N GLY A 174 -2.53 -14.07 7.20
CA GLY A 174 -3.12 -14.25 8.51
C GLY A 174 -2.03 -14.30 9.58
N ASP A 175 -2.25 -13.59 10.68
CA ASP A 175 -1.44 -13.73 11.88
C ASP A 175 -1.53 -15.19 12.34
N LEU A 176 -0.51 -15.98 12.01
CA LEU A 176 -0.41 -17.40 12.42
C LEU A 176 -0.32 -17.56 13.94
N SER A 177 -0.17 -16.45 14.68
CA SER A 177 -0.17 -16.43 16.15
C SER A 177 -1.53 -16.77 16.77
N ASP A 178 -2.62 -16.62 16.02
CA ASP A 178 -3.98 -16.93 16.46
C ASP A 178 -4.42 -18.36 16.12
N LEU A 179 -3.55 -19.17 15.52
CA LEU A 179 -3.83 -20.59 15.32
C LEU A 179 -3.74 -21.34 16.66
N PRO A 180 -4.73 -22.19 16.99
CA PRO A 180 -4.66 -23.01 18.19
C PRO A 180 -3.40 -23.87 18.18
N ALA A 181 -2.78 -24.04 19.35
CA ALA A 181 -1.48 -24.73 19.50
C ALA A 181 -1.44 -26.14 18.87
N GLU A 182 -2.60 -26.79 18.68
CA GLU A 182 -2.74 -28.07 17.99
C GLU A 182 -2.32 -28.02 16.50
N VAL A 183 -2.36 -26.85 15.85
CA VAL A 183 -1.91 -26.67 14.44
C VAL A 183 -0.39 -26.49 14.35
N ILE A 184 0.25 -25.99 15.42
CA ILE A 184 1.70 -25.75 15.48
C ILE A 184 2.48 -27.08 15.58
N GLU A 185 1.92 -28.10 16.26
CA GLU A 185 2.58 -29.41 16.37
C GLU A 185 2.61 -30.20 15.06
N THR A 186 1.69 -29.93 14.12
CA THR A 186 1.74 -30.54 12.77
C THR A 186 2.81 -29.95 11.84
N VAL A 187 3.42 -28.81 12.19
CA VAL A 187 4.35 -28.07 11.32
C VAL A 187 5.83 -28.29 11.69
N ILE A 188 6.14 -28.85 12.87
CA ILE A 188 7.53 -29.10 13.33
C ILE A 188 7.92 -30.58 13.12
N GLY A 189 7.45 -31.19 12.03
CA GLY A 189 7.80 -32.55 11.62
C GLY A 189 8.12 -32.58 10.12
N GLU A 190 9.41 -32.67 9.81
CA GLU A 190 10.04 -32.63 8.49
C GLU A 190 9.93 -31.29 7.71
N PRO A 191 11.04 -30.83 7.08
CA PRO A 191 10.99 -29.66 6.21
C PRO A 191 10.03 -29.95 5.04
N PRO A 192 9.06 -29.07 4.74
CA PRO A 192 8.16 -29.29 3.62
C PRO A 192 8.96 -29.40 2.32
N PRO A 193 8.54 -30.28 1.39
CA PRO A 193 9.12 -30.32 0.05
C PRO A 193 9.00 -28.93 -0.60
N PRO A 194 9.88 -28.57 -1.56
CA PRO A 194 9.90 -27.24 -2.16
C PRO A 194 8.49 -26.83 -2.60
N ASP A 195 8.01 -25.73 -2.01
CA ASP A 195 6.63 -25.25 -2.13
C ASP A 195 6.18 -25.25 -3.60
N ASP A 196 5.22 -26.12 -3.93
CA ASP A 196 4.57 -26.05 -5.22
C ASP A 196 3.69 -24.80 -5.22
N LEU A 197 4.17 -23.76 -5.91
CA LEU A 197 3.49 -22.47 -6.09
C LEU A 197 2.02 -22.63 -6.56
N ARG A 198 1.71 -23.77 -7.19
CA ARG A 198 0.36 -24.15 -7.62
C ARG A 198 -0.57 -24.37 -6.42
N LEU A 199 -0.14 -25.18 -5.45
CA LEU A 199 -0.91 -25.46 -4.23
C LEU A 199 -1.18 -24.17 -3.43
N PHE A 200 -0.19 -23.27 -3.34
CA PHE A 200 -0.36 -21.97 -2.68
C PHE A 200 -1.35 -21.05 -3.42
N ALA A 201 -1.27 -21.00 -4.76
CA ALA A 201 -2.21 -20.22 -5.57
C ALA A 201 -3.64 -20.77 -5.51
N LEU A 202 -3.81 -22.10 -5.46
CA LEU A 202 -5.10 -22.74 -5.28
C LEU A 202 -5.70 -22.46 -3.90
N GLU A 203 -4.90 -22.55 -2.84
CA GLU A 203 -5.36 -22.37 -1.46
C GLU A 203 -5.80 -20.93 -1.18
N SER A 204 -4.98 -19.96 -1.61
CA SER A 204 -5.25 -18.52 -1.42
C SER A 204 -6.44 -17.99 -2.22
N ARG A 205 -6.67 -18.52 -3.43
CA ARG A 205 -7.77 -18.07 -4.29
C ARG A 205 -9.08 -18.80 -4.04
N PHE A 206 -9.01 -20.11 -3.75
CA PHE A 206 -10.19 -20.98 -3.74
C PHE A 206 -10.59 -21.44 -2.34
N LEU A 207 -9.66 -22.04 -1.59
CA LEU A 207 -9.99 -22.72 -0.33
C LEU A 207 -10.23 -21.74 0.83
N ALA A 208 -9.52 -20.61 0.86
CA ALA A 208 -9.71 -19.57 1.87
C ALA A 208 -11.13 -18.93 1.83
N GLN A 209 -11.79 -18.95 0.67
CA GLN A 209 -13.14 -18.39 0.51
C GLN A 209 -14.26 -19.39 0.83
N VAL A 210 -13.95 -20.70 0.82
CA VAL A 210 -14.94 -21.79 0.99
C VAL A 210 -14.95 -22.35 2.41
N GLN A 211 -13.96 -22.01 3.26
CA GLN A 211 -13.90 -22.43 4.65
C GLN A 211 -15.18 -22.02 5.41
N PRO A 212 -16.02 -22.97 5.86
CA PRO A 212 -17.17 -22.65 6.67
C PRO A 212 -16.67 -22.23 8.04
N SER A 213 -16.64 -20.92 8.29
CA SER A 213 -16.51 -20.41 9.65
C SER A 213 -17.61 -21.06 10.49
N SER A 214 -17.24 -21.72 11.60
CA SER A 214 -18.15 -22.45 12.52
C SER A 214 -19.14 -21.54 13.28
N GLY A 215 -19.42 -20.36 12.75
CA GLY A 215 -20.48 -19.45 13.16
C GLY A 215 -21.18 -18.97 11.90
N THR A 216 -22.51 -18.90 11.95
CA THR A 216 -23.42 -18.49 10.89
C THR A 216 -22.83 -17.34 10.08
N SER A 217 -22.24 -17.67 8.93
CA SER A 217 -21.56 -16.70 8.10
C SER A 217 -22.62 -15.77 7.48
N PRO A 218 -22.46 -14.43 7.53
CA PRO A 218 -23.43 -13.51 6.93
C PRO A 218 -23.52 -13.66 5.39
N LEU A 219 -22.64 -14.46 4.79
CA LEU A 219 -22.70 -14.87 3.38
C LEU A 219 -23.80 -15.91 3.08
N LEU A 220 -24.40 -16.55 4.09
CA LEU A 220 -25.54 -17.45 3.91
C LEU A 220 -26.91 -16.73 3.91
N GLU A 221 -26.93 -15.41 4.11
CA GLU A 221 -28.03 -14.54 3.71
C GLU A 221 -27.76 -13.85 2.36
N ALA A 222 -26.83 -14.37 1.56
CA ALA A 222 -26.69 -13.92 0.19
C ALA A 222 -27.93 -14.37 -0.61
N ASP A 223 -28.67 -13.38 -1.13
CA ASP A 223 -29.67 -13.55 -2.19
C ASP A 223 -29.18 -14.61 -3.20
N ALA A 224 -30.06 -15.54 -3.59
CA ALA A 224 -29.71 -16.64 -4.50
C ALA A 224 -29.02 -16.14 -5.78
N ALA A 225 -29.35 -14.92 -6.23
CA ALA A 225 -28.69 -14.23 -7.34
C ALA A 225 -27.22 -13.89 -7.06
N ASN A 226 -26.87 -13.47 -5.84
CA ASN A 226 -25.49 -13.19 -5.43
C ASN A 226 -24.70 -14.48 -5.23
N ALA A 227 -25.30 -15.53 -4.66
CA ALA A 227 -24.67 -16.84 -4.52
C ALA A 227 -24.36 -17.46 -5.89
N GLN A 228 -25.29 -17.36 -6.85
CA GLN A 228 -25.09 -17.80 -8.23
C GLN A 228 -24.00 -16.97 -8.95
N ARG A 229 -23.95 -15.66 -8.71
CA ARG A 229 -22.93 -14.80 -9.31
C ARG A 229 -21.54 -15.09 -8.77
N LEU A 230 -21.41 -15.31 -7.46
CA LEU A 230 -20.15 -15.71 -6.82
C LEU A 230 -19.68 -17.08 -7.30
N SER A 231 -20.58 -18.06 -7.43
CA SER A 231 -20.19 -19.39 -7.95
C SER A 231 -19.70 -19.34 -9.39
N ILE A 232 -20.26 -18.46 -10.23
CA ILE A 232 -19.77 -18.25 -11.61
C ILE A 232 -18.35 -17.69 -11.61
N TYR A 233 -18.04 -16.67 -10.79
CA TYR A 233 -16.69 -16.12 -10.73
C TYR A 233 -15.67 -17.12 -10.15
N LEU A 234 -16.05 -17.89 -9.13
CA LEU A 234 -15.21 -18.96 -8.59
C LEU A 234 -14.91 -20.04 -9.64
N LEU A 235 -15.89 -20.38 -10.49
CA LEU A 235 -15.67 -21.31 -11.60
C LEU A 235 -14.74 -20.73 -12.66
N PHE A 236 -14.86 -19.44 -12.99
CA PHE A 236 -13.94 -18.78 -13.92
C PHE A 236 -12.51 -18.73 -13.39
N ASP A 237 -12.33 -18.40 -12.11
CA ASP A 237 -11.01 -18.36 -11.47
C ASP A 237 -10.39 -19.76 -11.42
N LEU A 238 -11.19 -20.81 -11.17
CA LEU A 238 -10.73 -22.19 -11.23
C LEU A 238 -10.32 -22.59 -12.65
N LEU A 239 -11.09 -22.21 -13.66
CA LEU A 239 -10.76 -22.48 -15.07
C LEU A 239 -9.46 -21.78 -15.48
N ASP A 240 -9.29 -20.52 -15.10
CA ASP A 240 -8.06 -19.75 -15.37
C ASP A 240 -6.83 -20.37 -14.66
N TYR A 241 -7.01 -20.85 -13.43
CA TYR A 241 -5.98 -21.58 -12.70
C TYR A 241 -5.60 -22.88 -13.43
N VAL A 242 -6.59 -23.68 -13.84
CA VAL A 242 -6.33 -24.95 -14.54
C VAL A 242 -5.65 -24.69 -15.89
N ASP A 243 -6.05 -23.67 -16.64
CA ASP A 243 -5.40 -23.30 -17.90
C ASP A 243 -3.95 -22.84 -17.70
N THR A 244 -3.70 -22.03 -16.66
CA THR A 244 -2.37 -21.48 -16.37
C THR A 244 -1.39 -22.51 -15.84
N PHE A 245 -1.83 -23.38 -14.92
CA PHE A 245 -0.94 -24.24 -14.14
C PHE A 245 -1.02 -25.73 -14.49
N LEU A 246 -2.09 -26.15 -15.16
CA LEU A 246 -2.36 -27.55 -15.54
C LEU A 246 -2.88 -27.63 -16.99
N PRO A 247 -2.15 -27.10 -17.99
CA PRO A 247 -2.66 -26.96 -19.35
C PRO A 247 -3.02 -28.30 -20.01
N ALA A 248 -2.34 -29.41 -19.69
CA ALA A 248 -2.73 -30.73 -20.19
C ALA A 248 -4.09 -31.17 -19.63
N THR A 249 -4.35 -30.89 -18.35
CA THR A 249 -5.66 -31.12 -17.71
C THR A 249 -6.72 -30.22 -18.32
N ALA A 250 -6.41 -28.95 -18.61
CA ALA A 250 -7.32 -28.02 -19.28
C ALA A 250 -7.74 -28.55 -20.68
N GLN A 251 -6.77 -29.03 -21.45
CA GLN A 251 -7.01 -29.62 -22.78
C GLN A 251 -7.85 -30.90 -22.70
N HIS A 252 -7.62 -31.73 -21.70
CA HIS A 252 -8.46 -32.90 -21.42
C HIS A 252 -9.90 -32.53 -21.04
N LEU A 253 -10.10 -31.53 -20.18
CA LEU A 253 -11.43 -31.03 -19.82
C LEU A 253 -12.15 -30.42 -21.03
N ALA A 254 -11.40 -29.84 -21.98
CA ALA A 254 -11.91 -29.36 -23.26
C ALA A 254 -12.23 -30.48 -24.27
N GLY A 255 -11.96 -31.75 -23.91
CA GLY A 255 -12.30 -32.93 -24.72
C GLY A 255 -11.17 -33.44 -25.62
N ASP A 256 -9.97 -32.86 -25.55
CA ASP A 256 -8.80 -33.38 -26.24
C ASP A 256 -8.16 -34.51 -25.42
N THR A 257 -8.34 -35.74 -25.88
CA THR A 257 -7.82 -36.94 -25.20
C THR A 257 -6.44 -37.36 -25.69
N THR A 258 -5.83 -36.59 -26.60
CA THR A 258 -4.55 -36.94 -27.22
C THR A 258 -3.32 -36.44 -26.46
N VAL A 259 -3.52 -35.56 -25.47
CA VAL A 259 -2.47 -34.94 -24.67
C VAL A 259 -2.27 -35.77 -23.40
N ALA A 260 -1.06 -36.25 -23.12
CA ALA A 260 -0.81 -37.03 -21.90
C ALA A 260 -0.57 -36.10 -20.70
N ILE A 261 -1.32 -36.29 -19.61
CA ILE A 261 -1.07 -35.59 -18.33
C ILE A 261 0.30 -36.02 -17.80
N THR A 262 1.16 -35.04 -17.53
CA THR A 262 2.52 -35.31 -17.07
C THR A 262 2.55 -35.65 -15.58
N ALA A 263 3.58 -36.38 -15.14
CA ALA A 263 3.76 -36.73 -13.72
C ALA A 263 3.86 -35.50 -12.80
N ALA A 264 4.30 -34.35 -13.35
CA ALA A 264 4.38 -33.08 -12.65
C ALA A 264 3.04 -32.36 -12.52
N GLU A 265 2.03 -32.71 -13.32
CA GLU A 265 0.65 -32.19 -13.22
C GLU A 265 -0.26 -33.13 -12.41
N SER A 266 0.17 -34.37 -12.16
CA SER A 266 -0.57 -35.37 -11.38
C SER A 266 -0.17 -35.46 -9.89
N ALA A 267 0.87 -34.73 -9.49
CA ALA A 267 1.39 -34.67 -8.12
C ALA A 267 0.95 -33.36 -7.45
#